data_AF-Q8EKK7-F1
#
_entry.id   AF-Q8EKK7-F1
#
_cell.length_a   1.000
_cell.length_b   1.000
_cell.length_c   1.000
_cell.angle_alpha   90.00
_cell.angle_beta   90.00
_cell.angle_gamma   90.00
#
_symmetry.space_group_name_H-M   'P 1'
#
loop_
_entity.id
_entity.type
_entity.pdbx_description
1 polymer ?
#
loop_
_entity_poly.entity_id
_entity_poly.type
_entity_poly.pdbx_seq_one_letter_code
_entity_poly.pdbx_strand_id
1 'polypeptide(L)'
;MRRFMKYLPAFGLGILLAVLSFLSFALVASAGYMHALLGSVANLGNDSPVYLGLAAHDAGLLILLSGLMLFAYQRLFPQLPFDWFTAVAMQMPLGLLVLWSDGISFNLTDFYGVARALTLFSATFGVLIIFGLLQRRGRRLSHA
;
A
#
# COMPACT_ATOMS: atom_id res chain seq x y z
N MET A 1 3.62 -28.22 -8.11
CA MET A 1 2.78 -27.78 -6.97
C MET A 1 3.56 -27.51 -5.68
N ARG A 2 4.46 -28.40 -5.18
CA ARG A 2 5.22 -28.17 -3.92
C ARG A 2 5.94 -26.82 -3.79
N ARG A 3 6.47 -26.25 -4.89
CA ARG A 3 7.17 -24.95 -4.86
C ARG A 3 6.26 -23.72 -4.66
N PHE A 4 4.96 -23.82 -4.94
CA PHE A 4 4.01 -22.70 -4.76
C PHE A 4 3.42 -22.68 -3.35
N MET A 5 3.26 -23.84 -2.71
CA MET A 5 2.66 -23.95 -1.38
C MET A 5 3.43 -23.18 -0.31
N LYS A 6 4.75 -23.00 -0.47
CA LYS A 6 5.59 -22.21 0.45
C LYS A 6 5.28 -20.70 0.42
N TYR A 7 4.63 -20.19 -0.62
CA TYR A 7 4.23 -18.78 -0.74
C TYR A 7 2.77 -18.54 -0.35
N LEU A 8 2.01 -19.61 -0.06
CA LEU A 8 0.61 -19.49 0.34
C LEU A 8 0.42 -18.62 1.59
N PRO A 9 1.27 -18.68 2.63
CA PRO A 9 1.15 -17.79 3.78
C PRO A 9 1.40 -16.33 3.43
N ALA A 10 2.31 -16.04 2.48
CA ALA A 10 2.56 -14.69 2.00
C ALA A 10 1.34 -14.13 1.25
N PHE A 11 0.72 -14.95 0.41
CA PHE A 11 -0.53 -14.60 -0.27
C PHE A 11 -1.68 -14.38 0.73
N GLY A 12 -1.81 -15.23 1.75
CA GLY A 12 -2.78 -15.06 2.83
C GLY A 12 -2.62 -13.75 3.59
N LEU A 13 -1.38 -13.37 3.92
CA LEU A 13 -1.10 -12.05 4.49
C LEU A 13 -1.35 -10.90 3.50
N GLY A 14 -1.19 -11.14 2.19
CA GLY A 14 -1.60 -10.19 1.16
C GLY A 14 -3.12 -9.97 1.13
N ILE A 15 -3.92 -11.02 1.33
CA ILE A 15 -5.38 -10.87 1.47
C ILE A 15 -5.70 -10.06 2.74
N LEU A 16 -5.02 -10.38 3.85
CA LEU A 16 -5.18 -9.62 5.09
C LEU A 16 -4.80 -8.14 4.91
N LEU A 17 -3.70 -7.85 4.19
CA LEU A 17 -3.30 -6.50 3.82
C LEU A 17 -4.42 -5.78 3.08
N ALA A 18 -5.03 -6.44 2.10
CA ALA A 18 -6.13 -5.86 1.34
C ALA A 18 -7.31 -5.54 2.25
N VAL A 19 -7.77 -6.50 3.05
CA VAL A 19 -8.88 -6.30 4.00
C VAL A 19 -8.60 -5.16 4.96
N LEU A 20 -7.41 -5.13 5.57
CA LEU A 20 -7.03 -4.07 6.50
C LEU A 20 -6.97 -2.71 5.81
N SER A 21 -6.48 -2.63 4.56
CA SER A 21 -6.45 -1.38 3.80
C SER A 21 -7.86 -0.85 3.55
N PHE A 22 -8.79 -1.72 3.12
CA PHE A 22 -10.19 -1.34 2.93
C PHE A 22 -10.86 -0.91 4.24
N LEU A 23 -10.64 -1.64 5.33
CA LEU A 23 -11.17 -1.29 6.65
C LEU A 23 -10.62 0.04 7.15
N SER A 24 -9.31 0.30 6.96
CA SER A 24 -8.70 1.58 7.31
C SER A 24 -9.32 2.72 6.53
N PHE A 25 -9.47 2.60 5.21
CA PHE A 25 -10.12 3.66 4.41
C PHE A 25 -11.60 3.85 4.76
N ALA A 26 -12.34 2.77 5.04
CA ALA A 26 -13.71 2.86 5.50
C ALA A 26 -13.81 3.56 6.86
N LEU A 27 -12.91 3.26 7.80
CA LEU A 27 -12.83 3.93 9.10
C LEU A 27 -12.53 5.41 8.94
N VAL A 28 -11.55 5.76 8.10
CA VAL A 28 -11.19 7.15 7.80
C VAL A 28 -12.37 7.92 7.20
N ALA A 29 -13.11 7.31 6.27
CA ALA A 29 -14.34 7.89 5.72
C ALA A 29 -15.43 8.06 6.79
N SER A 30 -15.61 7.09 7.68
CA SER A 30 -16.63 7.10 8.74
C SER A 30 -16.33 8.07 9.89
N ALA A 31 -15.04 8.31 10.18
CA ALA A 31 -14.60 9.19 11.25
C ALA A 31 -14.85 10.68 10.94
N GLY A 32 -15.26 11.01 9.71
CA GLY A 32 -15.74 12.33 9.32
C GLY A 32 -14.67 13.43 9.26
N TYR A 33 -13.47 13.23 9.81
CA TYR A 33 -12.42 14.25 9.84
C TYR A 33 -11.93 14.62 8.43
N MET A 34 -11.80 13.66 7.51
CA MET A 34 -11.46 13.95 6.12
C MET A 34 -12.58 14.73 5.43
N HIS A 35 -13.84 14.40 5.73
CA HIS A 35 -14.98 15.10 5.18
C HIS A 35 -15.07 16.54 5.72
N ALA A 36 -14.82 16.73 7.01
CA ALA A 36 -14.73 18.03 7.66
C ALA A 36 -13.55 18.86 7.12
N LEU A 37 -12.40 18.23 6.88
CA LEU A 37 -11.23 18.88 6.26
C LEU A 37 -11.59 19.40 4.86
N LEU A 38 -12.18 18.55 4.02
CA LEU A 38 -12.61 18.91 2.67
C LEU A 38 -13.69 20.01 2.68
N GLY A 39 -14.64 19.93 3.62
CA GLY A 39 -15.69 20.93 3.80
C GLY A 39 -15.21 22.27 4.37
N SER A 40 -14.04 22.30 5.03
CA SER A 40 -13.44 23.52 5.60
C SER A 40 -12.76 24.41 4.55
N VAL A 41 -12.50 23.90 3.34
CA VAL A 41 -11.83 24.61 2.26
C VAL A 41 -12.86 25.31 1.39
N ALA A 42 -12.87 26.65 1.42
CA ALA A 42 -13.69 27.43 0.50
C ALA A 42 -13.21 27.21 -0.95
N ASN A 43 -14.16 26.93 -1.87
CA ASN A 43 -13.91 26.68 -3.29
C ASN A 43 -12.97 25.49 -3.55
N LEU A 44 -13.30 24.32 -3.03
CA LEU A 44 -12.59 23.07 -3.29
C LEU A 44 -12.70 22.69 -4.79
N GLY A 45 -11.68 23.07 -5.56
CA GLY A 45 -11.47 22.63 -6.94
C GLY A 45 -10.38 21.55 -7.04
N ASN A 46 -10.24 20.94 -8.21
CA ASN A 46 -9.29 19.83 -8.43
C ASN A 46 -7.81 20.20 -8.17
N ASP A 47 -7.45 21.48 -8.28
CA ASP A 47 -6.11 22.02 -7.98
C ASP A 47 -5.94 22.43 -6.51
N SER A 48 -6.83 21.97 -5.61
CA SER A 48 -6.67 22.22 -4.19
C SER A 48 -5.52 21.39 -3.61
N PRO A 49 -4.52 22.01 -2.95
CA PRO A 49 -3.37 21.30 -2.38
C PRO A 49 -3.77 20.33 -1.26
N VAL A 50 -4.98 20.45 -0.72
CA VAL A 50 -5.52 19.52 0.28
C VAL A 50 -5.57 18.09 -0.25
N TYR A 51 -5.76 17.89 -1.56
CA TYR A 51 -5.68 16.56 -2.17
C TYR A 51 -4.29 15.93 -2.06
N LEU A 52 -3.21 16.71 -2.09
CA LEU A 52 -1.86 16.18 -1.89
C LEU A 52 -1.64 15.71 -0.45
N GLY A 53 -2.20 16.42 0.53
CA GLY A 53 -2.18 16.01 1.93
C GLY A 53 -2.96 14.71 2.17
N LEU A 54 -4.14 14.60 1.57
CA LEU A 54 -4.96 13.37 1.58
C LEU A 54 -4.20 12.21 0.94
N ALA A 55 -3.58 12.44 -0.21
CA ALA A 55 -2.79 11.43 -0.90
C ALA A 55 -1.60 10.95 -0.07
N ALA A 56 -0.87 11.88 0.56
CA ALA A 56 0.25 11.55 1.43
C ALA A 56 -0.19 10.74 2.66
N HIS A 57 -1.33 11.09 3.24
CA HIS A 57 -1.95 10.33 4.32
C HIS A 57 -2.28 8.89 3.88
N ASP A 58 -2.98 8.72 2.77
CA ASP A 58 -3.43 7.40 2.29
C ASP A 58 -2.26 6.53 1.83
N ALA A 59 -1.32 7.12 1.09
CA ALA A 59 -0.07 6.47 0.70
C ALA A 59 0.74 6.06 1.93
N GLY A 60 0.85 6.94 2.93
CA GLY A 60 1.55 6.67 4.18
C GLY A 60 0.95 5.49 4.92
N LEU A 61 -0.38 5.44 5.02
CA LEU A 61 -1.10 4.34 5.67
C LEU A 61 -0.84 3.01 4.94
N LEU A 62 -0.92 2.98 3.60
CA LEU A 62 -0.65 1.79 2.80
C LEU A 62 0.80 1.30 2.93
N ILE A 63 1.77 2.22 2.95
CA ILE A 63 3.18 1.90 3.14
C ILE A 63 3.43 1.34 4.54
N LEU A 64 2.81 1.92 5.57
CA LEU A 64 2.91 1.43 6.95
C LEU A 64 2.30 0.03 7.10
N LEU A 65 1.10 -0.20 6.56
CA LEU A 65 0.48 -1.52 6.56
C LEU A 65 1.34 -2.54 5.80
N SER A 66 1.89 -2.16 4.65
CA SER A 66 2.81 -3.01 3.87
C SER A 66 4.04 -3.43 4.70
N GLY A 67 4.65 -2.47 5.41
CA GLY A 67 5.76 -2.76 6.31
C GLY A 67 5.38 -3.66 7.48
N LEU A 68 4.21 -3.41 8.09
CA LEU A 68 3.68 -4.25 9.17
C LEU A 68 3.44 -5.69 8.71
N MET A 69 2.91 -5.90 7.51
CA MET A 69 2.68 -7.24 6.96
C MET A 69 3.97 -7.98 6.65
N LEU A 70 4.97 -7.29 6.09
CA LEU A 70 6.31 -7.86 5.88
C LEU A 70 6.97 -8.25 7.21
N PHE A 71 6.87 -7.39 8.22
CA PHE A 71 7.37 -7.68 9.57
C PHE A 71 6.64 -8.88 10.20
N ALA A 72 5.30 -8.89 10.13
CA ALA A 72 4.48 -9.99 10.63
C ALA A 72 4.83 -11.32 9.94
N TYR A 73 5.03 -11.30 8.62
CA TYR A 73 5.44 -12.49 7.86
C TYR A 73 6.77 -13.06 8.37
N GLN A 74 7.80 -12.21 8.52
CA GLN A 74 9.09 -12.66 9.04
C GLN A 74 9.00 -13.22 10.45
N ARG A 75 8.12 -12.63 11.29
CA ARG A 75 7.96 -13.04 12.69
C ARG A 75 7.16 -14.35 12.83
N LEU A 76 6.09 -14.51 12.05
CA LEU A 76 5.20 -15.67 12.12
C LEU A 76 5.74 -16.87 11.34
N PHE A 77 6.49 -16.64 10.26
CA PHE A 77 6.99 -17.67 9.36
C PHE A 77 8.50 -17.59 9.12
N PRO A 78 9.34 -17.64 10.17
CA PRO A 78 10.79 -17.44 10.05
C PRO A 78 11.51 -18.52 9.20
N GLN A 79 10.88 -19.69 9.03
CA GLN A 79 11.44 -20.81 8.24
C GLN A 79 11.05 -20.76 6.76
N LEU A 80 10.14 -19.86 6.36
CA LEU A 80 9.68 -19.71 4.98
C LEU A 80 10.55 -18.73 4.20
N PRO A 81 10.60 -18.83 2.85
CA PRO A 81 11.40 -17.92 2.05
C PRO A 81 10.96 -16.47 2.21
N PHE A 82 11.94 -15.58 2.35
CA PHE A 82 11.78 -14.13 2.32
C PHE A 82 12.48 -13.54 1.09
N ASP A 83 11.94 -13.87 -0.08
CA ASP A 83 12.46 -13.48 -1.40
C ASP A 83 11.47 -12.56 -2.15
N TRP A 84 11.83 -12.16 -3.38
CA TRP A 84 10.96 -11.31 -4.21
C TRP A 84 9.62 -11.99 -4.57
N PHE A 85 9.57 -13.32 -4.65
CA PHE A 85 8.31 -14.03 -4.91
C PHE A 85 7.35 -13.90 -3.73
N THR A 86 7.86 -13.96 -2.49
CA THR A 86 7.08 -13.68 -1.29
C THR A 86 6.51 -12.26 -1.32
N ALA A 87 7.33 -11.27 -1.66
CA ALA A 87 6.90 -9.88 -1.74
C ALA A 87 5.82 -9.67 -2.82
N VAL A 88 5.99 -10.27 -4.00
CA VAL A 88 5.00 -10.22 -5.09
C VAL A 88 3.70 -10.95 -4.70
N ALA A 89 3.81 -12.12 -4.07
CA ALA A 89 2.64 -12.88 -3.61
C ALA A 89 1.83 -12.10 -2.56
N MET A 90 2.49 -11.38 -1.67
CA MET A 90 1.85 -10.53 -0.66
C MET A 90 1.27 -9.24 -1.27
N GLN A 91 1.92 -8.67 -2.29
CA GLN A 91 1.44 -7.47 -2.98
C GLN A 91 0.22 -7.73 -3.88
N MET A 92 0.15 -8.92 -4.48
CA MET A 92 -0.84 -9.23 -5.53
C MET A 92 -2.30 -8.99 -5.13
N PRO A 93 -2.80 -9.46 -3.97
CA PRO A 93 -4.21 -9.31 -3.63
C PRO A 93 -4.69 -7.86 -3.61
N LEU A 94 -3.97 -6.97 -2.93
CA LEU A 94 -4.32 -5.55 -2.88
C LEU A 94 -4.13 -4.88 -4.25
N GLY A 95 -3.01 -5.13 -4.92
CA GLY A 95 -2.72 -4.51 -6.21
C GLY A 95 -3.76 -4.87 -7.28
N LEU A 96 -4.16 -6.14 -7.36
CA LEU A 96 -5.20 -6.59 -8.29
C LEU A 96 -6.56 -6.00 -7.96
N LEU A 97 -6.94 -5.94 -6.68
CA LEU A 97 -8.22 -5.37 -6.27
C LEU A 97 -8.32 -3.88 -6.63
N VAL A 98 -7.27 -3.09 -6.35
CA VAL A 98 -7.28 -1.66 -6.63
C VAL A 98 -7.22 -1.40 -8.14
N LEU A 99 -6.42 -2.14 -8.90
CA LEU A 99 -6.40 -2.02 -10.36
C LEU A 99 -7.75 -2.41 -10.99
N TRP A 100 -8.46 -3.36 -10.40
CA TRP A 100 -9.80 -3.75 -10.85
C TRP A 100 -10.85 -2.70 -10.49
N SER A 101 -10.79 -2.09 -9.31
CA SER A 101 -11.79 -1.13 -8.83
C SER A 101 -11.60 0.29 -9.37
N ASP A 102 -10.38 0.82 -9.33
CA ASP A 102 -10.07 2.19 -9.75
C ASP A 102 -9.68 2.27 -11.24
N GLY A 103 -9.37 1.13 -11.87
CA GLY A 103 -8.79 1.09 -13.20
C GLY A 103 -7.37 1.68 -13.24
N ILE A 104 -6.86 1.85 -14.44
CA ILE A 104 -5.58 2.54 -14.69
C ILE A 104 -5.91 3.95 -15.20
N SER A 105 -5.99 4.92 -14.30
CA SER A 105 -6.15 6.33 -14.66
C SER A 105 -5.05 7.17 -14.02
N PHE A 106 -4.06 7.57 -14.81
CA PHE A 106 -3.01 8.51 -14.39
C PHE A 106 -3.33 9.87 -14.98
N ASN A 107 -4.20 10.62 -14.30
CA ASN A 107 -4.31 12.03 -14.59
C ASN A 107 -3.32 12.79 -13.69
N LEU A 108 -2.33 13.45 -14.27
CA LEU A 108 -1.33 14.22 -13.53
C LEU A 108 -1.44 15.73 -13.81
N THR A 109 -2.53 16.15 -14.45
CA THR A 109 -2.74 17.57 -14.80
C THR A 109 -3.25 18.41 -13.64
N ASP A 110 -3.88 17.79 -12.65
CA ASP A 110 -4.44 18.44 -11.46
C ASP A 110 -4.05 17.69 -10.16
N PHE A 111 -4.18 18.36 -9.01
CA PHE A 111 -3.78 17.77 -7.72
C PHE A 111 -4.66 16.60 -7.30
N TYR A 112 -5.94 16.61 -7.66
CA TYR A 112 -6.83 15.47 -7.44
C TYR A 112 -6.37 14.22 -8.20
N GLY A 113 -5.97 14.37 -9.46
CA GLY A 113 -5.43 13.28 -10.27
C GLY A 113 -4.11 12.76 -9.72
N VAL A 114 -3.19 13.66 -9.33
CA VAL A 114 -1.94 13.30 -8.65
C VAL A 114 -2.21 12.52 -7.36
N ALA A 115 -3.23 12.93 -6.60
CA ALA A 115 -3.62 12.24 -5.37
C ALA A 115 -4.07 10.80 -5.62
N ARG A 116 -4.97 10.58 -6.59
CA ARG A 116 -5.41 9.23 -6.98
C ARG A 116 -4.25 8.38 -7.50
N ALA A 117 -3.37 8.96 -8.32
CA ALA A 117 -2.21 8.27 -8.85
C ALA A 117 -1.25 7.81 -7.74
N LEU A 118 -1.02 8.65 -6.72
CA LEU A 118 -0.15 8.32 -5.60
C LEU A 118 -0.72 7.22 -4.71
N THR A 119 -2.03 7.23 -4.45
CA THR A 119 -2.71 6.17 -3.70
C THR A 119 -2.69 4.85 -4.48
N LEU A 120 -3.00 4.87 -5.79
CA LEU A 120 -2.92 3.70 -6.67
C LEU A 120 -1.49 3.12 -6.70
N PHE A 121 -0.48 3.98 -6.85
CA PHE A 121 0.92 3.57 -6.86
C PHE A 121 1.31 2.92 -5.54
N SER A 122 0.97 3.53 -4.41
CA SER A 122 1.24 2.99 -3.08
C SER A 122 0.53 1.66 -2.84
N ALA A 123 -0.73 1.52 -3.30
CA ALA A 123 -1.49 0.29 -3.17
C ALA A 123 -0.90 -0.85 -4.01
N THR A 124 -0.32 -0.53 -5.18
CA THR A 124 0.21 -1.52 -6.13
C THR A 124 1.66 -1.90 -5.85
N PHE A 125 2.45 -0.99 -5.25
CA PHE A 125 3.88 -1.17 -5.08
C PHE A 125 4.37 -1.07 -3.63
N GLY A 126 3.51 -0.75 -2.66
CA GLY A 126 3.90 -0.50 -1.26
C GLY A 126 4.74 -1.61 -0.62
N VAL A 127 4.33 -2.87 -0.78
CA VAL A 127 5.06 -4.04 -0.28
C VAL A 127 6.41 -4.17 -0.98
N LEU A 128 6.44 -3.99 -2.30
CA LEU A 128 7.67 -4.10 -3.09
C LEU A 128 8.68 -3.00 -2.75
N ILE A 129 8.21 -1.78 -2.49
CA ILE A 129 9.04 -0.65 -2.06
C ILE A 129 9.69 -0.97 -0.72
N ILE A 130 8.90 -1.34 0.30
CA ILE A 130 9.45 -1.65 1.62
C ILE A 130 10.39 -2.85 1.56
N PHE A 131 10.02 -3.91 0.85
CA PHE A 131 10.87 -5.09 0.66
C PHE A 131 12.21 -4.73 0.00
N GLY A 132 12.16 -3.91 -1.05
CA GLY A 132 13.36 -3.43 -1.75
C GLY A 132 14.28 -2.60 -0.84
N LEU A 133 13.71 -1.74 0.01
CA LEU A 133 14.47 -0.97 1.01
C LEU A 133 15.13 -1.90 2.05
N LEU A 134 14.43 -2.92 2.53
CA LEU A 134 14.97 -3.90 3.47
C LEU A 134 16.12 -4.71 2.85
N GLN A 135 15.96 -5.17 1.60
CA GLN A 135 17.03 -5.85 0.84
C GLN A 135 18.29 -4.99 0.71
N ARG A 136 18.14 -3.71 0.35
CA ARG A 136 19.27 -2.78 0.22
C ARG A 136 20.01 -2.59 1.54
N ARG A 137 19.27 -2.47 2.66
CA ARG A 137 19.87 -2.32 3.99
C ARG A 137 20.64 -3.57 4.42
N GLY A 138 20.08 -4.76 4.19
CA GLY A 138 20.75 -6.03 4.51
C GLY A 138 22.08 -6.22 3.75
N ARG A 139 22.12 -5.87 2.46
CA ARG A 139 23.36 -5.93 1.66
C ARG A 139 24.44 -4.98 2.17
N ARG A 140 24.08 -3.76 2.55
CA ARG A 140 25.04 -2.77 3.08
C ARG A 140 25.68 -3.23 4.40
N LEU A 141 24.91 -3.86 5.29
CA LEU A 141 25.41 -4.40 6.55
C LEU A 141 26.30 -5.64 6.38
N SER A 142 26.15 -6.38 5.28
CA SER A 142 27.00 -7.55 4.98
C SER A 142 28.34 -7.18 4.33
N HIS A 143 28.50 -5.94 3.87
CA HIS A 143 29.72 -5.42 3.23
C HIS A 143 30.49 -4.44 4.12
N ALA A 144 29.99 -4.17 5.34
CA ALA A 144 30.65 -3.36 6.37
C ALA A 144 31.28 -4.29 7.41
#